data_AF-A0A1X1QX47-F1
#
_entry.id   AF-A0A1X1QX47-F1
#
_cell.length_a   1.000
_cell.length_b   1.000
_cell.length_c   1.000
_cell.angle_alpha   90.00
_cell.angle_beta   90.00
_cell.angle_gamma   90.00
#
_symmetry.space_group_name_H-M   'P 1'
#
loop_
_entity.id
_entity.type
_entity.pdbx_description
1 polymer ?
#
loop_
_entity_poly.entity_id
_entity_poly.type
_entity_poly.pdbx_seq_one_letter_code
_entity_poly.pdbx_strand_id
1 'polypeptide(L)'
;MSTFIGQLIGFALIVFLVVRYVVPPVRRLMAARQDAVRQQLKDSAAAADRLTESTSAHDKAVEEAKAEAERIVEEAQTDSGRIAEQLRAQSGVEAERIESQGTRQVDLLRTQLSRQLRFELGHEAVRRAGELVRDYVADPAQQSATVDRFLDDLEAMAPAPAEVAYPLLTKMRSASRAALTDLMDRFRDIAKNLDNDALSNVSRELVAVGQMLDREIVVTRYLTVPAEDAAPRVTLIERLVTGKVGDATLDILRLAVSERWSANADLVAAIEHISRQALLEVAERENKVDEVEDQLFRFSRILDAQPRLAILLGDYAVPVEGRVGLLHKVLEGSSGSVNPIVRALLTQTIELLRGQNADEAVQFLAEVAVARRGEVVAQVNAAAELSDEQRGRVTEVLSRIYGHPVAVQLQVDAELLGGLLISVADEVIDGTLSSRLAAAEAQLPD
;
A
#
# COMPACT_ATOMS: atom_id res chain seq x y z
N MET A 1 101.75 -67.14 -121.75
CA MET A 1 101.07 -67.85 -120.64
C MET A 1 101.66 -67.57 -119.25
N SER A 2 102.83 -66.92 -119.09
CA SER A 2 103.40 -66.63 -117.75
C SER A 2 102.82 -65.40 -117.02
N THR A 3 102.22 -64.45 -117.74
CA THR A 3 101.63 -63.24 -117.15
C THR A 3 100.27 -63.47 -116.45
N PHE A 4 99.54 -64.54 -116.83
CA PHE A 4 98.22 -64.87 -116.29
C PHE A 4 98.29 -65.50 -114.88
N ILE A 5 99.31 -66.33 -114.61
CA ILE A 5 99.47 -67.01 -113.31
C ILE A 5 99.92 -66.01 -112.22
N GLY A 6 100.79 -65.04 -112.55
CA GLY A 6 101.22 -64.00 -111.61
C GLY A 6 100.09 -63.04 -111.21
N GLN A 7 99.19 -62.69 -112.15
CA GLN A 7 97.99 -61.91 -111.84
C GLN A 7 97.02 -62.65 -110.92
N LEU A 8 96.91 -63.98 -111.04
CA LEU A 8 96.00 -64.79 -110.23
C LEU A 8 96.49 -64.92 -108.78
N ILE A 9 97.80 -65.04 -108.57
CA ILE A 9 98.41 -65.03 -107.21
C ILE A 9 98.29 -63.64 -106.57
N GLY A 10 98.57 -62.56 -107.33
CA GLY A 10 98.39 -61.19 -106.84
C GLY A 10 96.92 -60.88 -106.50
N PHE A 11 95.98 -61.37 -107.31
CA PHE A 11 94.55 -61.24 -107.06
C PHE A 11 94.12 -62.04 -105.82
N ALA A 12 94.59 -63.28 -105.65
CA ALA A 12 94.28 -64.10 -104.47
C ALA A 12 94.79 -63.46 -103.16
N LEU A 13 95.96 -62.82 -103.18
CA LEU A 13 96.54 -62.16 -102.01
C LEU A 13 95.79 -60.87 -101.63
N ILE A 14 95.34 -60.10 -102.62
CA ILE A 14 94.45 -58.94 -102.39
C ILE A 14 93.09 -59.40 -101.85
N VAL A 15 92.49 -60.45 -102.41
CA VAL A 15 91.22 -61.01 -101.92
C VAL A 15 91.35 -61.48 -100.47
N PHE A 16 92.46 -62.13 -100.10
CA PHE A 16 92.69 -62.56 -98.73
C PHE A 16 92.78 -61.37 -97.74
N LEU A 17 93.51 -60.31 -98.09
CA LEU A 17 93.62 -59.09 -97.26
C LEU A 17 92.26 -58.40 -97.10
N VAL A 18 91.48 -58.27 -98.18
CA VAL A 18 90.15 -57.66 -98.15
C VAL A 18 89.19 -58.49 -97.29
N VAL A 19 89.15 -59.81 -97.47
CA VAL A 19 88.27 -60.71 -96.70
C VAL A 19 88.68 -60.77 -95.22
N ARG A 20 89.98 -60.74 -94.90
CA ARG A 20 90.47 -60.92 -93.53
C ARG A 20 90.47 -59.63 -92.70
N TYR A 21 90.73 -58.46 -93.29
CA TYR A 21 90.87 -57.20 -92.57
C TYR A 21 89.76 -56.16 -92.85
N VAL A 22 89.17 -56.13 -94.05
CA VAL A 22 88.18 -55.10 -94.43
C VAL A 22 86.75 -55.58 -94.25
N VAL A 23 86.44 -56.83 -94.60
CA VAL A 23 85.07 -57.39 -94.47
C VAL A 23 84.57 -57.47 -93.02
N PRO A 24 85.37 -57.86 -92.00
CA PRO A 24 84.88 -57.95 -90.62
C PRO A 24 84.38 -56.62 -90.01
N PRO A 25 85.11 -55.49 -90.10
CA PRO A 25 84.60 -54.21 -89.57
C PRO A 25 83.40 -53.68 -90.37
N VAL A 26 83.35 -53.89 -91.69
CA VAL A 26 82.20 -53.48 -92.52
C VAL A 26 80.95 -54.31 -92.19
N ARG A 27 81.08 -55.62 -92.01
CA ARG A 27 79.97 -56.48 -91.56
C ARG A 27 79.49 -56.12 -90.17
N ARG A 28 80.39 -55.82 -89.22
CA ARG A 28 80.01 -55.36 -87.86
C ARG A 28 79.28 -54.03 -87.90
N LEU A 29 79.72 -53.08 -88.71
CA LEU A 29 79.07 -51.76 -88.85
C LEU A 29 77.70 -51.87 -89.54
N MET A 30 77.57 -52.75 -90.54
CA MET A 30 76.29 -53.07 -91.18
C MET A 30 75.33 -53.79 -90.23
N ALA A 31 75.80 -54.76 -89.45
CA ALA A 31 75.00 -55.45 -88.43
C ALA A 31 74.57 -54.48 -87.31
N ALA A 32 75.48 -53.63 -86.82
CA ALA A 32 75.16 -52.59 -85.83
C ALA A 32 74.14 -51.57 -86.36
N ARG A 33 74.22 -51.19 -87.65
CA ARG A 33 73.17 -50.36 -88.29
C ARG A 33 71.85 -51.12 -88.45
N GLN A 34 71.86 -52.40 -88.84
CA GLN A 34 70.64 -53.22 -88.91
C GLN A 34 69.98 -53.38 -87.54
N ASP A 35 70.74 -53.62 -86.48
CA ASP A 35 70.22 -53.77 -85.12
C ASP A 35 69.77 -52.44 -84.54
N ALA A 36 70.47 -51.32 -84.81
CA ALA A 36 70.01 -49.99 -84.43
C ALA A 36 68.69 -49.62 -85.13
N VAL A 37 68.52 -49.95 -86.42
CA VAL A 37 67.25 -49.74 -87.14
C VAL A 37 66.15 -50.65 -86.60
N ARG A 38 66.45 -51.92 -86.26
CA ARG A 38 65.48 -52.81 -85.59
C ARG A 38 65.09 -52.31 -84.20
N GLN A 39 66.05 -51.80 -83.43
CA GLN A 39 65.80 -51.25 -82.10
C GLN A 39 64.96 -49.98 -82.20
N GLN A 40 65.29 -49.07 -83.12
CA GLN A 40 64.49 -47.86 -83.39
C GLN A 40 63.07 -48.19 -83.87
N LEU A 41 62.90 -49.25 -84.69
CA LEU A 41 61.58 -49.73 -85.10
C LEU A 41 60.81 -50.36 -83.93
N LYS A 42 61.47 -51.12 -83.05
CA LYS A 42 60.86 -51.67 -81.83
C LYS A 42 60.49 -50.59 -80.81
N ASP A 43 61.36 -49.61 -80.59
CA ASP A 43 61.11 -48.50 -79.67
C ASP A 43 60.03 -47.56 -80.23
N SER A 44 60.00 -47.34 -81.55
CA SER A 44 58.90 -46.60 -82.21
C SER A 44 57.58 -47.38 -82.15
N ALA A 45 57.60 -48.70 -82.33
CA ALA A 45 56.41 -49.54 -82.16
C ALA A 45 55.92 -49.53 -80.70
N ALA A 46 56.82 -49.69 -79.72
CA ALA A 46 56.47 -49.62 -78.30
C ALA A 46 56.01 -48.23 -77.85
N ALA A 47 56.56 -47.15 -78.42
CA ALA A 47 56.10 -45.78 -78.19
C ALA A 47 54.71 -45.54 -78.83
N ALA A 48 54.47 -46.09 -80.02
CA ALA A 48 53.16 -46.07 -80.65
C ALA A 48 52.14 -46.86 -79.82
N ASP A 49 52.49 -48.04 -79.34
CA ASP A 49 51.64 -48.88 -78.48
C ASP A 49 51.32 -48.16 -77.16
N ARG A 50 52.31 -47.56 -76.48
CA ARG A 50 52.09 -46.76 -75.26
C ARG A 50 51.26 -45.52 -75.51
N LEU A 51 51.38 -44.88 -76.67
CA LEU A 51 50.54 -43.75 -77.05
C LEU A 51 49.10 -44.22 -77.27
N THR A 52 48.88 -45.36 -77.92
CA THR A 52 47.54 -45.95 -78.08
C THR A 52 46.93 -46.40 -76.76
N GLU A 53 47.73 -46.97 -75.85
CA GLU A 53 47.29 -47.35 -74.50
C GLU A 53 46.96 -46.11 -73.66
N SER A 54 47.80 -45.07 -73.70
CA SER A 54 47.57 -43.81 -72.97
C SER A 54 46.39 -43.02 -73.53
N THR A 55 46.18 -42.99 -74.84
CA THR A 55 45.00 -42.36 -75.46
C THR A 55 43.74 -43.15 -75.13
N SER A 56 43.77 -44.48 -75.22
CA SER A 56 42.67 -45.35 -74.79
C SER A 56 42.34 -45.19 -73.29
N ALA A 57 43.35 -45.09 -72.42
CA ALA A 57 43.17 -44.86 -70.99
C ALA A 57 42.66 -43.44 -70.70
N HIS A 58 43.13 -42.42 -71.42
CA HIS A 58 42.63 -41.05 -71.30
C HIS A 58 41.17 -40.96 -71.77
N ASP A 59 40.83 -41.55 -72.92
CA ASP A 59 39.47 -41.58 -73.45
C ASP A 59 38.54 -42.31 -72.47
N LYS A 60 38.96 -43.45 -71.92
CA LYS A 60 38.20 -44.16 -70.87
C LYS A 60 38.02 -43.30 -69.61
N ALA A 61 39.06 -42.64 -69.13
CA ALA A 61 38.97 -41.77 -67.95
C ALA A 61 38.07 -40.55 -68.20
N VAL A 62 38.06 -40.00 -69.42
CA VAL A 62 37.14 -38.91 -69.81
C VAL A 62 35.70 -39.41 -69.86
N GLU A 63 35.44 -40.60 -70.40
CA GLU A 63 34.09 -41.19 -70.41
C GLU A 63 33.61 -41.55 -69.00
N GLU A 64 34.48 -42.12 -68.15
CA GLU A 64 34.17 -42.36 -66.73
C GLU A 64 33.91 -41.06 -65.97
N ALA A 65 34.70 -40.01 -66.21
CA ALA A 65 34.49 -38.69 -65.60
C ALA A 65 33.18 -38.03 -66.08
N LYS A 66 32.80 -38.19 -67.35
CA LYS A 66 31.48 -37.74 -67.85
C LYS A 66 30.35 -38.50 -67.18
N ALA A 67 30.45 -39.83 -67.09
CA ALA A 67 29.44 -40.66 -66.42
C ALA A 67 29.33 -40.37 -64.91
N GLU A 68 30.44 -40.05 -64.24
CA GLU A 68 30.44 -39.59 -62.84
C GLU A 68 29.83 -38.19 -62.72
N ALA A 69 30.15 -37.26 -63.62
CA ALA A 69 29.56 -35.92 -63.63
C ALA A 69 28.05 -35.96 -63.85
N GLU A 70 27.56 -36.82 -64.76
CA GLU A 70 26.13 -37.05 -64.96
C GLU A 70 25.45 -37.59 -63.68
N ARG A 71 26.08 -38.56 -62.99
CA ARG A 71 25.59 -39.07 -61.71
C ARG A 71 25.56 -38.01 -60.61
N ILE A 72 26.61 -37.18 -60.50
CA ILE A 72 26.66 -36.06 -59.54
C ILE A 72 25.55 -35.04 -59.83
N VAL A 73 25.28 -34.74 -61.11
CA VAL A 73 24.20 -33.82 -61.48
C VAL A 73 22.83 -34.41 -61.15
N GLU A 74 22.62 -35.71 -61.40
CA GLU A 74 21.36 -36.40 -61.07
C GLU A 74 21.13 -36.47 -59.54
N GLU A 75 22.18 -36.78 -58.76
CA GLU A 75 22.13 -36.75 -57.29
C GLU A 75 21.86 -35.33 -56.78
N ALA A 76 22.54 -34.31 -57.31
CA ALA A 76 22.30 -32.92 -56.96
C ALA A 76 20.88 -32.44 -57.31
N GLN A 77 20.32 -32.89 -58.45
CA GLN A 77 18.93 -32.61 -58.82
C GLN A 77 17.95 -33.28 -57.86
N THR A 78 18.20 -34.53 -57.48
CA THR A 78 17.38 -35.28 -56.52
C THR A 78 17.42 -34.64 -55.13
N ASP A 79 18.61 -34.27 -54.66
CA ASP A 79 18.80 -33.57 -53.39
C ASP A 79 18.18 -32.17 -53.41
N SER A 80 18.29 -31.44 -54.52
CA SER A 80 17.60 -30.15 -54.68
C SER A 80 16.08 -30.32 -54.57
N GLY A 81 15.52 -31.36 -55.19
CA GLY A 81 14.11 -31.74 -55.05
C GLY A 81 13.72 -32.02 -53.60
N ARG A 82 14.52 -32.84 -52.90
CA ARG A 82 14.32 -33.19 -51.48
C ARG A 82 14.42 -31.97 -50.57
N ILE A 83 15.38 -31.08 -50.78
CA ILE A 83 15.52 -29.81 -50.05
C ILE A 83 14.30 -28.93 -50.28
N ALA A 84 13.81 -28.82 -51.53
CA ALA A 84 12.62 -28.05 -51.85
C ALA A 84 11.36 -28.63 -51.17
N GLU A 85 11.22 -29.95 -51.10
CA GLU A 85 10.13 -30.61 -50.36
C GLU A 85 10.22 -30.37 -48.85
N GLN A 86 11.41 -30.50 -48.26
CA GLN A 86 11.65 -30.22 -46.84
C GLN A 86 11.34 -28.75 -46.50
N LEU A 87 11.78 -27.81 -47.32
CA LEU A 87 11.47 -26.38 -47.14
C LEU A 87 9.97 -26.09 -47.25
N ARG A 88 9.26 -26.76 -48.18
CA ARG A 88 7.79 -26.65 -48.28
C ARG A 88 7.10 -27.22 -47.04
N ALA A 89 7.52 -28.38 -46.55
CA ALA A 89 6.98 -28.99 -45.34
C ALA A 89 7.23 -28.10 -44.11
N GLN A 90 8.45 -27.58 -43.96
CA GLN A 90 8.80 -26.65 -42.88
C GLN A 90 7.99 -25.35 -42.95
N SER A 91 7.79 -24.79 -44.15
CA SER A 91 6.95 -23.60 -44.36
C SER A 91 5.49 -23.86 -43.98
N GLY A 92 4.97 -25.05 -44.27
CA GLY A 92 3.63 -25.47 -43.83
C GLY A 92 3.49 -25.51 -42.30
N VAL A 93 4.48 -26.10 -41.61
CA VAL A 93 4.51 -26.12 -40.14
C VAL A 93 4.64 -24.72 -39.54
N GLU A 94 5.44 -23.84 -40.16
CA GLU A 94 5.56 -22.44 -39.72
C GLU A 94 4.25 -21.68 -39.92
N ALA A 95 3.59 -21.85 -41.07
CA ALA A 95 2.30 -21.23 -41.35
C ALA A 95 1.23 -21.67 -40.34
N GLU A 96 1.14 -22.98 -40.05
CA GLU A 96 0.22 -23.52 -39.02
C GLU A 96 0.55 -23.00 -37.62
N ARG A 97 1.85 -22.85 -37.30
CA ARG A 97 2.27 -22.24 -36.03
C ARG A 97 1.80 -20.80 -35.93
N ILE A 98 2.02 -19.99 -36.97
CA ILE A 98 1.59 -18.59 -37.02
C ILE A 98 0.06 -18.49 -36.92
N GLU A 99 -0.68 -19.36 -37.62
CA GLU A 99 -2.15 -19.40 -37.58
C GLU A 99 -2.66 -19.77 -36.18
N SER A 100 -2.09 -20.80 -35.54
CA SER A 100 -2.47 -21.20 -34.18
C SER A 100 -2.11 -20.14 -33.12
N GLN A 101 -1.02 -19.41 -33.30
CA GLN A 101 -0.66 -18.28 -32.45
C GLN A 101 -1.59 -17.09 -32.68
N GLY A 102 -1.91 -16.78 -33.95
CA GLY A 102 -2.83 -15.71 -34.33
C GLY A 102 -4.24 -15.96 -33.77
N THR A 103 -4.74 -17.19 -33.87
CA THR A 103 -6.05 -17.58 -33.30
C THR A 103 -6.08 -17.38 -31.79
N ARG A 104 -5.05 -17.87 -31.08
CA ARG A 104 -4.91 -17.63 -29.63
C ARG A 104 -4.84 -16.15 -29.29
N GLN A 105 -4.13 -15.35 -30.08
CA GLN A 105 -4.04 -13.90 -29.88
C GLN A 105 -5.40 -13.22 -30.06
N VAL A 106 -6.17 -13.61 -31.07
CA VAL A 106 -7.51 -13.09 -31.31
C VAL A 106 -8.46 -13.46 -30.16
N ASP A 107 -8.39 -14.68 -29.64
CA ASP A 107 -9.20 -15.10 -28.49
C ASP A 107 -8.86 -14.32 -27.21
N LEU A 108 -7.56 -14.06 -26.98
CA LEU A 108 -7.11 -13.21 -25.87
C LEU A 108 -7.61 -11.78 -26.04
N LEU A 109 -7.50 -11.19 -27.24
CA LEU A 109 -8.01 -9.85 -27.54
C LEU A 109 -9.53 -9.79 -27.37
N ARG A 110 -10.27 -10.80 -27.80
CA ARG A 110 -11.72 -10.89 -27.61
C ARG A 110 -12.09 -10.96 -26.13
N THR A 111 -11.34 -11.73 -25.35
CA THR A 111 -11.56 -11.85 -23.90
C THR A 111 -11.22 -10.56 -23.16
N GLN A 112 -10.16 -9.86 -23.57
CA GLN A 112 -9.79 -8.54 -23.05
C GLN A 112 -10.85 -7.49 -23.40
N LEU A 113 -11.30 -7.44 -24.66
CA LEU A 113 -12.34 -6.51 -25.10
C LEU A 113 -13.66 -6.77 -24.36
N SER A 114 -14.05 -8.04 -24.17
CA SER A 114 -15.24 -8.40 -23.41
C SER A 114 -15.17 -7.96 -21.94
N ARG A 115 -13.99 -8.11 -21.30
CA ARG A 115 -13.77 -7.62 -19.93
C ARG A 115 -13.84 -6.09 -19.87
N GLN A 116 -13.13 -5.41 -20.76
CA GLN A 116 -13.18 -3.95 -20.86
C GLN A 116 -14.61 -3.43 -21.07
N LEU A 117 -15.39 -4.04 -21.97
CA LEU A 117 -16.78 -3.67 -22.20
C LEU A 117 -17.66 -3.91 -20.97
N ARG A 118 -17.44 -5.01 -20.23
CA ARG A 118 -18.17 -5.28 -18.96
C ARG A 118 -17.82 -4.25 -17.90
N PHE A 119 -16.55 -3.87 -17.80
CA PHE A 119 -16.08 -2.84 -16.89
C PHE A 119 -16.71 -1.48 -17.22
N GLU A 120 -16.62 -1.03 -18.48
CA GLU A 120 -17.19 0.25 -18.93
C GLU A 120 -18.71 0.30 -18.77
N LEU A 121 -19.41 -0.77 -19.15
CA LEU A 121 -20.86 -0.89 -18.97
C LEU A 121 -21.25 -0.91 -17.49
N GLY A 122 -20.46 -1.59 -16.65
CA GLY A 122 -20.64 -1.65 -15.21
C GLY A 122 -20.53 -0.28 -14.56
N HIS A 123 -19.49 0.49 -14.91
CA HIS A 123 -19.31 1.86 -14.41
C HIS A 123 -20.45 2.77 -14.85
N GLU A 124 -20.85 2.72 -16.12
CA GLU A 124 -21.97 3.51 -16.62
C GLU A 124 -23.30 3.13 -15.93
N ALA A 125 -23.53 1.83 -15.67
CA ALA A 125 -24.71 1.36 -14.96
C ALA A 125 -24.73 1.84 -13.49
N VAL A 126 -23.62 1.74 -12.77
CA VAL A 126 -23.51 2.25 -11.38
C VAL A 126 -23.64 3.76 -11.34
N ARG A 127 -23.05 4.48 -12.30
CA ARG A 127 -23.20 5.94 -12.43
C ARG A 127 -24.66 6.35 -12.62
N ARG A 128 -25.39 5.68 -13.51
CA ARG A 128 -26.84 5.91 -13.73
C ARG A 128 -27.67 5.51 -12.52
N ALA A 129 -27.34 4.41 -11.85
CA ALA A 129 -27.99 4.03 -10.61
C ALA A 129 -27.77 5.09 -9.52
N GLY A 130 -26.55 5.66 -9.43
CA GLY A 130 -26.23 6.75 -8.52
C GLY A 130 -27.05 8.02 -8.80
N GLU A 131 -27.22 8.40 -10.07
CA GLU A 131 -28.13 9.50 -10.46
C GLU A 131 -29.57 9.23 -10.02
N LEU A 132 -30.11 8.04 -10.32
CA LEU A 132 -31.47 7.66 -9.94
C LEU A 132 -31.67 7.64 -8.42
N VAL A 133 -30.69 7.15 -7.66
CA VAL A 133 -30.74 7.16 -6.20
C VAL A 133 -30.73 8.59 -5.68
N ARG A 134 -29.86 9.47 -6.20
CA ARG A 134 -29.83 10.90 -5.83
C ARG A 134 -31.17 11.59 -6.09
N ASP A 135 -31.81 11.30 -7.23
CA ASP A 135 -33.12 11.85 -7.56
C ASP A 135 -34.20 11.30 -6.62
N TYR A 136 -34.15 10.01 -6.28
CA TYR A 136 -35.08 9.39 -5.34
C TYR A 136 -34.97 9.98 -3.93
N VAL A 137 -33.75 10.22 -3.46
CA VAL A 137 -33.49 10.81 -2.13
C VAL A 137 -33.61 12.33 -2.13
N ALA A 138 -33.94 12.99 -3.24
CA ALA A 138 -34.23 14.41 -3.22
C ALA A 138 -35.56 14.72 -2.49
N ASP A 139 -36.45 13.73 -2.38
CA ASP A 139 -37.69 13.81 -1.61
C ASP A 139 -37.43 13.51 -0.11
N PRO A 140 -37.72 14.45 0.81
CA PRO A 140 -37.56 14.25 2.25
C PRO A 140 -38.30 13.02 2.79
N ALA A 141 -39.45 12.65 2.21
CA ALA A 141 -40.18 11.46 2.64
C ALA A 141 -39.40 10.17 2.35
N GLN A 142 -38.66 10.13 1.24
CA GLN A 142 -37.84 8.98 0.85
C GLN A 142 -36.53 8.92 1.66
N GLN A 143 -35.96 10.07 2.00
CA GLN A 143 -34.82 10.15 2.93
C GLN A 143 -35.21 9.59 4.30
N SER A 144 -36.34 10.03 4.85
CA SER A 144 -36.86 9.53 6.12
C SER A 144 -37.11 8.02 6.07
N ALA A 145 -37.75 7.52 5.02
CA ALA A 145 -38.00 6.09 4.88
C ALA A 145 -36.71 5.25 4.80
N THR A 146 -35.61 5.82 4.31
CA THR A 146 -34.30 5.16 4.28
C THR A 146 -33.69 5.08 5.68
N VAL A 147 -33.81 6.15 6.46
CA VAL A 147 -33.43 6.17 7.88
C VAL A 147 -34.23 5.13 8.66
N ASP A 148 -35.56 5.12 8.51
CA ASP A 148 -36.44 4.20 9.22
C ASP A 148 -36.11 2.73 8.91
N ARG A 149 -35.86 2.40 7.63
CA ARG A 149 -35.43 1.06 7.24
C ARG A 149 -34.10 0.67 7.89
N PHE A 150 -33.14 1.59 7.96
CA PHE A 150 -31.87 1.30 8.61
C PHE A 150 -32.02 1.13 10.13
N LEU A 151 -32.92 1.90 10.77
CA LEU A 151 -33.25 1.69 12.18
C LEU A 151 -33.88 0.32 12.41
N ASP A 152 -34.77 -0.14 11.52
CA ASP A 152 -35.33 -1.49 11.60
C ASP A 152 -34.23 -2.58 11.48
N ASP A 153 -33.27 -2.39 10.57
CA ASP A 153 -32.11 -3.29 10.42
C ASP A 153 -31.23 -3.27 11.68
N LEU A 154 -30.99 -2.09 12.26
CA LEU A 154 -30.22 -1.89 13.49
C LEU A 154 -30.94 -2.54 14.69
N GLU A 155 -32.27 -2.45 14.77
CA GLU A 155 -33.08 -3.10 15.81
C GLU A 155 -32.98 -4.62 15.79
N ALA A 156 -32.76 -5.22 14.62
CA ALA A 156 -32.58 -6.64 14.43
C ALA A 156 -31.16 -7.13 14.75
N MET A 157 -30.19 -6.22 14.96
CA MET A 157 -28.84 -6.59 15.36
C MET A 157 -28.82 -7.14 16.79
N ALA A 158 -27.95 -8.14 17.02
CA ALA A 158 -27.75 -8.69 18.34
C ALA A 158 -27.04 -7.67 19.25
N PRO A 159 -27.32 -7.67 20.57
CA PRO A 159 -26.57 -6.83 21.50
C PRO A 159 -25.08 -7.12 21.40
N ALA A 160 -24.29 -6.07 21.20
CA ALA A 160 -22.85 -6.13 21.17
C ALA A 160 -22.34 -5.45 22.46
N PRO A 161 -21.77 -6.21 23.42
CA PRO A 161 -21.19 -5.57 24.59
C PRO A 161 -19.96 -4.76 24.14
N ALA A 162 -20.10 -3.44 24.03
CA ALA A 162 -18.94 -2.56 23.94
C ALA A 162 -18.35 -2.41 25.35
N GLU A 163 -17.05 -2.67 25.48
CA GLU A 163 -16.30 -2.20 26.64
C GLU A 163 -16.19 -0.68 26.56
N VAL A 164 -17.15 0.02 27.17
CA VAL A 164 -17.12 1.48 27.27
C VAL A 164 -16.09 1.86 28.34
N ALA A 165 -14.85 1.99 27.91
CA ALA A 165 -13.80 2.50 28.78
C ALA A 165 -13.92 4.03 28.86
N TYR A 166 -13.78 4.57 30.08
CA TYR A 166 -13.77 6.00 30.31
C TYR A 166 -12.66 6.67 29.47
N PRO A 167 -12.92 7.78 28.73
CA PRO A 167 -12.00 8.29 27.70
C PRO A 167 -10.56 8.57 28.18
N LEU A 168 -10.37 9.01 29.43
CA LEU A 168 -9.03 9.25 29.96
C LEU A 168 -8.29 7.96 30.33
N LEU A 169 -9.01 6.93 30.78
CA LEU A 169 -8.41 5.66 31.18
C LEU A 169 -7.82 4.91 29.99
N THR A 170 -8.41 5.02 28.79
CA THR A 170 -7.89 4.37 27.58
C THR A 170 -6.51 4.89 27.15
N LYS A 171 -6.20 6.15 27.45
CA LYS A 171 -4.90 6.78 27.16
C LYS A 171 -3.81 6.42 28.18
N MET A 172 -4.19 5.81 29.32
CA MET A 172 -3.30 5.57 30.46
C MET A 172 -2.86 4.10 30.60
N ARG A 173 -1.63 3.89 31.08
CA ARG A 173 -1.14 2.55 31.46
C ARG A 173 -1.74 2.09 32.80
N SER A 174 -1.57 0.81 33.14
CA SER A 174 -2.20 0.17 34.31
C SER A 174 -2.06 0.93 35.64
N ALA A 175 -0.86 1.36 36.01
CA ALA A 175 -0.65 2.08 37.27
C ALA A 175 -1.35 3.45 37.28
N SER A 176 -1.28 4.19 36.17
CA SER A 176 -1.94 5.50 36.04
C SER A 176 -3.46 5.35 36.00
N ARG A 177 -3.99 4.26 35.41
CA ARG A 177 -5.42 3.95 35.44
C ARG A 177 -5.91 3.72 36.88
N ALA A 178 -5.20 2.91 37.66
CA ALA A 178 -5.55 2.66 39.06
C ALA A 178 -5.49 3.97 39.88
N ALA A 179 -4.39 4.72 39.75
CA ALA A 179 -4.19 6.01 40.41
C ALA A 179 -5.32 7.02 40.09
N LEU A 180 -5.73 7.10 38.81
CA LEU A 180 -6.81 7.99 38.40
C LEU A 180 -8.16 7.55 38.98
N THR A 181 -8.47 6.25 38.97
CA THR A 181 -9.69 5.71 39.58
C THR A 181 -9.78 6.07 41.07
N ASP A 182 -8.70 5.82 41.82
CA ASP A 182 -8.64 6.12 43.26
C ASP A 182 -8.80 7.63 43.52
N LEU A 183 -8.19 8.47 42.67
CA LEU A 183 -8.31 9.92 42.75
C LEU A 183 -9.74 10.40 42.44
N MET A 184 -10.40 9.81 41.43
CA MET A 184 -11.79 10.12 41.08
C MET A 184 -12.76 9.73 42.21
N ASP A 185 -12.57 8.58 42.83
CA ASP A 185 -13.40 8.13 43.96
C ASP A 185 -13.21 9.04 45.17
N ARG A 186 -11.96 9.42 45.49
CA ARG A 186 -11.68 10.38 46.56
C ARG A 186 -12.30 11.74 46.28
N PHE A 187 -12.20 12.24 45.05
CA PHE A 187 -12.82 13.49 44.65
C PHE A 187 -14.34 13.42 44.82
N ARG A 188 -14.99 12.33 44.40
CA ARG A 188 -16.43 12.13 44.57
C ARG A 188 -16.85 12.20 46.04
N ASP A 189 -16.05 11.66 46.96
CA ASP A 189 -16.34 11.71 48.39
C ASP A 189 -16.15 13.11 48.99
N ILE A 190 -15.12 13.85 48.56
CA ILE A 190 -14.91 15.23 48.98
C ILE A 190 -16.04 16.12 48.44
N ALA A 191 -16.40 15.95 47.17
CA ALA A 191 -17.41 16.77 46.48
C ALA A 191 -18.76 16.75 47.21
N LYS A 192 -19.19 15.62 47.77
CA LYS A 192 -20.46 15.49 48.52
C LYS A 192 -20.62 16.52 49.65
N ASN A 193 -19.52 16.98 50.23
CA ASN A 193 -19.52 17.89 51.38
C ASN A 193 -19.21 19.35 51.01
N LEU A 194 -18.95 19.63 49.74
CA LEU A 194 -18.66 20.98 49.24
C LEU A 194 -19.92 21.58 48.62
N ASP A 195 -20.07 22.91 48.69
CA ASP A 195 -21.06 23.65 47.92
C ASP A 195 -20.53 23.98 46.50
N ASN A 196 -21.38 24.58 45.66
CA ASN A 196 -21.03 24.88 44.27
C ASN A 196 -19.89 25.91 44.15
N ASP A 197 -19.83 26.88 45.06
CA ASP A 197 -18.77 27.90 45.09
C ASP A 197 -17.43 27.27 45.50
N ALA A 198 -17.43 26.39 46.50
CA ALA A 198 -16.24 25.64 46.90
C ALA A 198 -15.76 24.70 45.80
N LEU A 199 -16.64 23.99 45.08
CA LEU A 199 -16.25 23.17 43.93
C LEU A 199 -15.63 24.01 42.80
N SER A 200 -16.22 25.18 42.51
CA SER A 200 -15.67 26.12 41.54
C SER A 200 -14.30 26.64 41.97
N ASN A 201 -14.08 26.86 43.27
CA ASN A 201 -12.77 27.20 43.83
C ASN A 201 -11.76 26.06 43.69
N VAL A 202 -12.14 24.84 44.05
CA VAL A 202 -11.29 23.65 43.88
C VAL A 202 -10.86 23.49 42.43
N SER A 203 -11.78 23.66 41.47
CA SER A 203 -11.44 23.64 40.05
C SER A 203 -10.36 24.68 39.70
N ARG A 204 -10.58 25.95 40.08
CA ARG A 204 -9.61 27.04 39.81
C ARG A 204 -8.24 26.78 40.45
N GLU A 205 -8.22 26.30 41.68
CA GLU A 205 -6.98 25.98 42.40
C GLU A 205 -6.23 24.80 41.75
N LEU A 206 -6.94 23.74 41.36
CA LEU A 206 -6.34 22.60 40.65
C LEU A 206 -5.81 23.00 39.28
N VAL A 207 -6.48 23.88 38.54
CA VAL A 207 -5.95 24.44 37.27
C VAL A 207 -4.64 25.20 37.52
N ALA A 208 -4.59 26.07 38.53
CA ALA A 208 -3.38 26.81 38.87
C ALA A 208 -2.22 25.89 39.29
N VAL A 209 -2.51 24.81 40.03
CA VAL A 209 -1.53 23.80 40.39
C VAL A 209 -1.09 23.00 39.15
N GLY A 210 -2.01 22.64 38.27
CA GLY A 210 -1.70 21.98 36.99
C GLY A 210 -0.76 22.82 36.13
N GLN A 211 -1.02 24.13 35.99
CA GLN A 211 -0.14 25.08 35.30
C GLN A 211 1.26 25.16 35.95
N MET A 212 1.31 25.20 37.28
CA MET A 212 2.59 25.21 38.01
C MET A 212 3.39 23.93 37.75
N LEU A 213 2.75 22.77 37.81
CA LEU A 213 3.39 21.47 37.57
C LEU A 213 3.84 21.30 36.12
N ASP A 214 3.08 21.82 35.17
CA ASP A 214 3.48 21.82 33.76
C ASP A 214 4.72 22.67 33.51
N ARG A 215 4.78 23.87 34.13
CA ARG A 215 5.93 24.77 34.04
C ARG A 215 7.18 24.23 34.76
N GLU A 216 7.01 23.69 35.95
CA GLU A 216 8.10 23.23 36.82
C GLU A 216 8.35 21.73 36.66
N ILE A 217 8.82 21.32 35.47
CA ILE A 217 9.02 19.91 35.07
C ILE A 217 9.85 19.11 36.08
N VAL A 218 10.84 19.74 36.72
CA VAL A 218 11.71 19.10 37.73
C VAL A 218 10.90 18.70 38.97
N VAL A 219 9.99 19.57 39.42
CA VAL A 219 9.11 19.29 40.56
C VAL A 219 8.19 18.14 40.21
N THR A 220 7.53 18.19 39.06
CA THR A 220 6.61 17.14 38.59
C THR A 220 7.31 15.79 38.50
N ARG A 221 8.53 15.76 37.94
CA ARG A 221 9.35 14.55 37.88
C ARG A 221 9.64 13.97 39.27
N TYR A 222 9.87 14.81 40.28
CA TYR A 222 10.09 14.33 41.64
C TYR A 222 8.80 13.79 42.28
N LEU A 223 7.67 14.46 42.04
CA LEU A 223 6.35 14.06 42.54
C LEU A 223 5.83 12.76 41.92
N THR A 224 6.34 12.35 40.75
CA THR A 224 5.96 11.10 40.08
C THR A 224 6.98 9.99 40.22
N VAL A 225 8.04 10.16 41.02
CA VAL A 225 9.02 9.08 41.27
C VAL A 225 8.31 7.89 41.92
N PRO A 226 8.35 6.68 41.31
CA PRO A 226 7.77 5.49 41.93
C PRO A 226 8.55 5.12 43.19
N ALA A 227 7.88 5.20 44.34
CA ALA A 227 8.43 4.82 45.64
C ALA A 227 7.37 4.09 46.48
N GLU A 228 7.80 3.25 47.42
CA GLU A 228 6.90 2.65 48.41
C GLU A 228 6.44 3.69 49.44
N ASP A 229 7.35 4.55 49.88
CA ASP A 229 7.03 5.67 50.76
C ASP A 229 6.79 6.95 49.95
N ALA A 230 5.55 7.46 50.02
CA ALA A 230 5.17 8.71 49.39
C ALA A 230 5.36 9.95 50.28
N ALA A 231 5.66 9.79 51.58
CA ALA A 231 5.70 10.89 52.54
C ALA A 231 6.61 12.07 52.11
N PRO A 232 7.81 11.86 51.52
CA PRO A 232 8.64 12.96 51.02
C PRO A 232 7.97 13.76 49.89
N ARG A 233 7.25 13.07 48.99
CA ARG A 233 6.55 13.70 47.87
C ARG A 233 5.34 14.49 48.38
N VAL A 234 4.59 13.93 49.32
CA VAL A 234 3.46 14.60 49.99
C VAL A 234 3.93 15.86 50.72
N THR A 235 5.02 15.76 51.49
CA THR A 235 5.60 16.92 52.20
C THR A 235 6.04 18.01 51.23
N LEU A 236 6.58 17.64 50.07
CA LEU A 236 6.98 18.60 49.05
C LEU A 236 5.76 19.35 48.49
N ILE A 237 4.72 18.65 48.05
CA ILE A 237 3.54 19.31 47.48
C ILE A 237 2.84 20.20 48.52
N GLU A 238 2.72 19.74 49.77
CA GLU A 238 2.16 20.53 50.86
C GLU A 238 2.89 21.86 51.01
N ARG A 239 4.23 21.84 51.09
CA ARG A 239 5.05 23.05 51.24
C ARG A 239 4.92 24.00 50.06
N LEU A 240 4.74 23.49 48.85
CA LEU A 240 4.63 24.32 47.65
C LEU A 240 3.31 25.09 47.58
N VAL A 241 2.23 24.47 48.08
CA VAL A 241 0.85 25.00 47.98
C VAL A 241 0.30 25.54 49.31
N THR A 242 1.03 25.40 50.41
CA THR A 242 0.61 25.91 51.73
C THR A 242 0.21 27.38 51.65
N GLY A 243 -1.00 27.69 52.14
CA GLY A 243 -1.56 29.04 52.15
C GLY A 243 -1.99 29.58 50.78
N LYS A 244 -1.91 28.77 49.71
CA LYS A 244 -2.33 29.14 48.35
C LYS A 244 -3.57 28.40 47.88
N VAL A 245 -3.87 27.25 48.48
CA VAL A 245 -5.02 26.39 48.14
C VAL A 245 -5.82 26.05 49.39
N GLY A 246 -7.11 25.77 49.24
CA GLY A 246 -7.98 25.30 50.32
C GLY A 246 -7.71 23.84 50.73
N ASP A 247 -8.27 23.45 51.87
CA ASP A 247 -8.07 22.12 52.47
C ASP A 247 -8.54 20.98 51.54
N ALA A 248 -9.67 21.18 50.84
CA ALA A 248 -10.19 20.19 49.89
C ALA A 248 -9.23 19.93 48.73
N THR A 249 -8.66 21.00 48.14
CA THR A 249 -7.66 20.88 47.07
C THR A 249 -6.39 20.22 47.59
N LEU A 250 -5.94 20.58 48.79
CA LEU A 250 -4.77 19.98 49.40
C LEU A 250 -4.94 18.46 49.60
N ASP A 251 -6.11 18.02 50.04
CA ASP A 251 -6.41 16.59 50.23
C ASP A 251 -6.42 15.81 48.91
N ILE A 252 -6.93 16.40 47.82
CA ILE A 252 -6.86 15.81 46.48
C ILE A 252 -5.39 15.69 46.04
N LEU A 253 -4.59 16.74 46.22
CA LEU A 253 -3.18 16.77 45.84
C LEU A 253 -2.33 15.78 46.64
N ARG A 254 -2.62 15.62 47.94
CA ARG A 254 -1.96 14.62 48.80
C ARG A 254 -2.15 13.21 48.23
N LEU A 255 -3.39 12.85 47.87
CA LEU A 255 -3.68 11.55 47.27
C LEU A 255 -3.03 11.42 45.88
N ALA A 256 -3.19 12.43 45.02
CA ALA A 256 -2.62 12.39 43.67
C ALA A 256 -1.10 12.16 43.69
N VAL A 257 -0.39 12.76 44.66
CA VAL A 257 1.05 12.61 44.83
C VAL A 257 1.43 11.32 45.57
N SER A 258 0.53 10.72 46.36
CA SER A 258 0.79 9.40 46.95
C SER A 258 0.71 8.27 45.94
N GLU A 259 -0.11 8.43 44.91
CA GLU A 259 -0.32 7.44 43.87
C GLU A 259 0.92 7.16 42.99
N ARG A 260 0.84 6.04 42.26
CA ARG A 260 1.87 5.58 41.31
C ARG A 260 1.48 5.92 39.88
N TRP A 261 2.25 6.80 39.25
CA TRP A 261 2.04 7.22 37.86
C TRP A 261 3.03 6.53 36.92
N SER A 262 2.54 6.11 35.75
CA SER A 262 3.36 5.47 34.71
C SER A 262 4.15 6.48 33.87
N ALA A 263 3.69 7.73 33.81
CA ALA A 263 4.39 8.84 33.17
C ALA A 263 4.21 10.13 33.99
N ASN A 264 5.18 11.04 33.90
CA ASN A 264 5.15 12.32 34.63
C ASN A 264 3.95 13.17 34.23
N ALA A 265 3.57 13.14 32.94
CA ALA A 265 2.44 13.87 32.41
C ALA A 265 1.09 13.35 32.94
N ASP A 266 1.00 12.09 33.38
CA ASP A 266 -0.25 11.48 33.83
C ASP A 266 -0.75 12.13 35.13
N LEU A 267 0.15 12.53 36.04
CA LEU A 267 -0.22 13.28 37.26
C LEU A 267 -0.89 14.61 36.91
N VAL A 268 -0.31 15.35 35.96
CA VAL A 268 -0.85 16.65 35.52
C VAL A 268 -2.19 16.45 34.81
N ALA A 269 -2.29 15.44 33.94
CA ALA A 269 -3.53 15.09 33.27
C ALA A 269 -4.63 14.66 34.25
N ALA A 270 -4.28 13.96 35.33
CA ALA A 270 -5.23 13.59 36.38
C ALA A 270 -5.70 14.80 37.19
N ILE A 271 -4.81 15.70 37.58
CA ILE A 271 -5.18 16.95 38.29
C ILE A 271 -6.12 17.79 37.43
N GLU A 272 -5.76 17.97 36.16
CA GLU A 272 -6.62 18.63 35.18
C GLU A 272 -7.97 17.92 35.06
N HIS A 273 -7.97 16.59 34.98
CA HIS A 273 -9.21 15.84 34.89
C HIS A 273 -10.14 16.11 36.08
N ILE A 274 -9.61 16.07 37.30
CA ILE A 274 -10.38 16.36 38.52
C ILE A 274 -10.86 17.82 38.54
N SER A 275 -10.08 18.78 38.03
CA SER A 275 -10.54 20.17 37.91
C SER A 275 -11.74 20.30 36.98
N ARG A 276 -11.77 19.52 35.89
CA ARG A 276 -12.92 19.46 34.97
C ARG A 276 -14.12 18.79 35.65
N GLN A 277 -13.91 17.68 36.36
CA GLN A 277 -14.96 16.97 37.10
C GLN A 277 -15.63 17.87 38.15
N ALA A 278 -14.87 18.75 38.80
CA ALA A 278 -15.41 19.72 39.76
C ALA A 278 -16.40 20.70 39.14
N LEU A 279 -16.13 21.22 37.93
CA LEU A 279 -17.07 22.10 37.23
C LEU A 279 -18.26 21.34 36.64
N LEU A 280 -18.05 20.12 36.17
CA LEU A 280 -19.14 19.25 35.69
C LEU A 280 -20.09 18.85 36.83
N GLU A 281 -19.57 18.63 38.04
CA GLU A 281 -20.37 18.40 39.25
C GLU A 281 -21.24 19.61 39.59
N VAL A 282 -20.73 20.84 39.43
CA VAL A 282 -21.53 22.05 39.58
C VAL A 282 -22.66 22.10 38.54
N ALA A 283 -22.36 21.79 37.27
CA ALA A 283 -23.37 21.74 36.21
C ALA A 283 -24.48 20.73 36.53
N GLU A 284 -24.12 19.58 37.10
CA GLU A 284 -25.07 18.55 37.52
C GLU A 284 -25.99 19.01 38.63
N ARG A 285 -25.43 19.63 39.67
CA ARG A 285 -26.23 20.16 40.78
C ARG A 285 -27.18 21.28 40.35
N GLU A 286 -26.80 22.02 39.30
CA GLU A 286 -27.65 23.06 38.71
C GLU A 286 -28.65 22.52 37.67
N ASN A 287 -28.65 21.22 37.37
CA ASN A 287 -29.42 20.59 36.29
C ASN A 287 -29.17 21.22 34.91
N LYS A 288 -27.91 21.55 34.62
CA LYS A 288 -27.47 22.15 33.34
C LYS A 288 -26.54 21.24 32.54
N VAL A 289 -26.49 19.94 32.86
CA VAL A 289 -25.55 19.00 32.22
C VAL A 289 -25.80 18.90 30.72
N ASP A 290 -27.05 18.68 30.32
CA ASP A 290 -27.43 18.59 28.90
C ASP A 290 -27.02 19.85 28.13
N GLU A 291 -27.28 21.04 28.71
CA GLU A 291 -26.88 22.32 28.12
C GLU A 291 -25.35 22.44 27.97
N VAL A 292 -24.59 22.00 28.97
CA VAL A 292 -23.13 22.02 28.95
C VAL A 292 -22.57 21.05 27.91
N GLU A 293 -23.08 19.83 27.84
CA GLU A 293 -22.70 18.81 26.85
C GLU A 293 -22.97 19.30 25.43
N ASP A 294 -24.19 19.79 25.16
CA ASP A 294 -24.58 20.32 23.85
C ASP A 294 -23.68 21.48 23.41
N GLN A 295 -23.36 22.40 24.31
CA GLN A 295 -22.51 23.55 23.99
C GLN A 295 -21.05 23.13 23.77
N LEU A 296 -20.53 22.14 24.51
CA LEU A 296 -19.17 21.61 24.30
C LEU A 296 -19.05 20.92 22.94
N PHE A 297 -20.01 20.05 22.57
CA PHE A 297 -20.03 19.43 21.23
C PHE A 297 -20.29 20.43 20.11
N ARG A 298 -21.11 21.45 20.35
CA ARG A 298 -21.28 22.54 19.39
C ARG A 298 -19.95 23.26 19.16
N PHE A 299 -19.19 23.52 20.22
CA PHE A 299 -17.90 24.17 20.11
C PHE A 299 -16.84 23.28 19.44
N SER A 300 -16.80 21.97 19.72
CA SER A 300 -15.89 21.04 19.01
C SER A 300 -16.14 21.06 17.50
N ARG A 301 -17.41 20.94 17.07
CA ARG A 301 -17.80 21.04 15.65
C ARG A 301 -17.40 22.37 15.02
N ILE A 302 -17.45 23.48 15.76
CA ILE A 302 -17.00 24.79 15.26
C ILE A 302 -15.49 24.78 15.01
N LEU A 303 -14.70 24.16 15.91
CA LEU A 303 -13.25 24.06 15.74
C LEU A 303 -12.89 23.15 14.55
N ASP A 304 -13.59 22.02 14.40
CA ASP A 304 -13.39 21.10 13.27
C ASP A 304 -13.71 21.79 11.93
N ALA A 305 -14.82 22.53 11.88
CA ALA A 305 -15.21 23.30 10.70
C ALA A 305 -14.34 24.53 10.43
N GLN A 306 -13.56 25.00 11.43
CA GLN A 306 -12.70 26.17 11.34
C GLN A 306 -11.25 25.83 11.73
N PRO A 307 -10.49 25.10 10.89
CA PRO A 307 -9.13 24.66 11.22
C PRO A 307 -8.18 25.80 11.59
N ARG A 308 -8.37 26.99 10.99
CA ARG A 308 -7.57 28.18 11.34
C ARG A 308 -7.78 28.62 12.79
N LEU A 309 -9.02 28.55 13.29
CA LEU A 309 -9.32 28.89 14.68
C LEU A 309 -8.71 27.86 15.62
N ALA A 310 -8.84 26.56 15.31
CA ALA A 310 -8.22 25.49 16.08
C ALA A 310 -6.70 25.66 16.19
N ILE A 311 -6.02 25.98 15.08
CA ILE A 311 -4.57 26.26 15.06
C ILE A 311 -4.21 27.45 15.95
N LEU A 312 -4.96 28.56 15.85
CA LEU A 312 -4.68 29.77 16.65
C LEU A 312 -4.88 29.55 18.15
N LEU A 313 -5.88 28.75 18.54
CA LEU A 313 -6.10 28.36 19.93
C LEU A 313 -5.07 27.31 20.42
N GLY A 314 -4.55 26.51 19.49
CA GLY A 314 -3.51 25.51 19.71
C GLY A 314 -2.07 26.05 19.76
N ASP A 315 -1.85 27.29 19.32
CA ASP A 315 -0.51 27.85 19.15
C ASP A 315 0.17 28.15 20.51
N TYR A 316 0.93 27.17 20.99
CA TYR A 316 1.67 27.28 22.26
C TYR A 316 2.83 28.29 22.22
N ALA A 317 3.21 28.83 21.05
CA ALA A 317 4.18 29.92 20.96
C ALA A 317 3.56 31.27 21.35
N VAL A 318 2.23 31.39 21.28
CA VAL A 318 1.49 32.59 21.69
C VAL A 318 1.16 32.50 23.18
N PRO A 319 1.36 33.61 23.95
CA PRO A 319 0.97 33.67 25.35
C PRO A 319 -0.49 33.25 25.57
N VAL A 320 -0.73 32.51 26.65
CA VAL A 320 -2.04 31.91 26.96
C VAL A 320 -3.14 32.96 27.07
N GLU A 321 -2.83 34.15 27.55
CA GLU A 321 -3.77 35.26 27.71
C GLU A 321 -4.33 35.72 26.36
N GLY A 322 -3.50 35.69 25.31
CA GLY A 322 -3.93 36.02 23.95
C GLY A 322 -4.89 34.96 23.39
N ARG A 323 -4.62 33.68 23.66
CA ARG A 323 -5.43 32.55 23.22
C ARG A 323 -6.77 32.49 23.96
N VAL A 324 -6.76 32.69 25.28
CA VAL A 324 -7.98 32.81 26.10
C VAL A 324 -8.80 34.04 25.69
N GLY A 325 -8.15 35.16 25.40
CA GLY A 325 -8.81 36.35 24.85
C GLY A 325 -9.48 36.11 23.49
N LEU A 326 -8.85 35.32 22.61
CA LEU A 326 -9.45 34.89 21.35
C LEU A 326 -10.67 33.99 21.59
N LEU A 327 -10.55 32.99 22.48
CA LEU A 327 -11.66 32.12 22.87
C LEU A 327 -12.86 32.93 23.35
N HIS A 328 -12.66 33.88 24.27
CA HIS A 328 -13.76 34.72 24.76
C HIS A 328 -14.43 35.54 23.66
N LYS A 329 -13.67 36.13 22.74
CA LYS A 329 -14.23 36.86 21.59
C LYS A 329 -15.08 35.98 20.68
N VAL A 330 -14.67 34.73 20.45
CA VAL A 330 -15.44 33.76 19.65
C VAL A 330 -16.73 33.39 20.36
N LEU A 331 -16.67 33.13 21.67
CA LEU A 331 -17.85 32.79 22.47
C LEU A 331 -18.83 33.97 22.57
N GLU A 332 -18.36 35.20 22.72
CA GLU A 332 -19.17 36.42 22.74
C GLU A 332 -19.81 36.75 21.38
N GLY A 333 -19.11 36.45 20.29
CA GLY A 333 -19.64 36.63 18.93
C GLY A 333 -20.70 35.60 18.52
N SER A 334 -20.89 34.55 19.32
CA SER A 334 -21.92 33.54 19.06
C SER A 334 -23.32 34.07 19.38
N SER A 335 -24.31 33.78 18.53
CA SER A 335 -25.67 34.32 18.65
C SER A 335 -26.49 33.79 19.85
N GLY A 336 -25.87 33.02 20.76
CA GLY A 336 -26.51 32.44 21.93
C GLY A 336 -25.74 32.76 23.22
N SER A 337 -26.45 32.77 24.35
CA SER A 337 -25.79 32.87 25.66
C SER A 337 -24.99 31.60 25.93
N VAL A 338 -23.67 31.75 26.09
CA VAL A 338 -22.80 30.63 26.49
C VAL A 338 -22.89 30.45 28.00
N ASN A 339 -23.09 29.20 28.43
CA ASN A 339 -23.14 28.84 29.84
C ASN A 339 -21.79 29.19 30.51
N PRO A 340 -21.78 29.85 31.69
CA PRO A 340 -20.54 30.21 32.39
C PRO A 340 -19.63 29.01 32.67
N ILE A 341 -20.19 27.82 32.89
CA ILE A 341 -19.45 26.58 33.14
C ILE A 341 -18.73 26.13 31.87
N VAL A 342 -19.41 26.16 30.71
CA VAL A 342 -18.79 25.86 29.41
C VAL A 342 -17.63 26.80 29.13
N ARG A 343 -17.84 28.10 29.34
CA ARG A 343 -16.77 29.10 29.19
C ARG A 343 -15.58 28.77 30.10
N ALA A 344 -15.82 28.43 31.37
CA ALA A 344 -14.76 28.07 32.31
C ALA A 344 -14.02 26.78 31.90
N LEU A 345 -14.74 25.74 31.50
CA LEU A 345 -14.18 24.48 31.02
C LEU A 345 -13.32 24.68 29.77
N LEU A 346 -13.80 25.44 28.79
CA LEU A 346 -13.05 25.74 27.56
C LEU A 346 -11.81 26.59 27.87
N THR A 347 -11.92 27.61 28.74
CA THR A 347 -10.76 28.40 29.18
C THR A 347 -9.70 27.51 29.83
N GLN A 348 -10.09 26.64 30.76
CA GLN A 348 -9.14 25.72 31.42
C GLN A 348 -8.44 24.81 30.40
N THR A 349 -9.16 24.33 29.38
CA THR A 349 -8.63 23.41 28.37
C THR A 349 -7.59 24.11 27.50
N ILE A 350 -7.82 25.37 27.12
CA ILE A 350 -6.84 26.15 26.35
C ILE A 350 -5.62 26.53 27.20
N GLU A 351 -5.83 26.80 28.49
CA GLU A 351 -4.75 27.08 29.45
C GLU A 351 -3.84 25.87 29.68
N LEU A 352 -4.42 24.68 29.73
CA LEU A 352 -3.74 23.41 30.04
C LEU A 352 -3.49 22.54 28.80
N LEU A 353 -3.48 23.15 27.61
CA LEU A 353 -3.46 22.43 26.34
C LEU A 353 -2.16 21.63 26.09
N ARG A 354 -1.03 22.05 26.68
CA ARG A 354 0.27 21.35 26.63
C ARG A 354 0.72 20.93 25.21
N GLY A 355 0.41 21.74 24.20
CA GLY A 355 0.76 21.48 22.80
C GLY A 355 -0.13 20.46 22.07
N GLN A 356 -1.25 20.05 22.67
CA GLN A 356 -2.29 19.29 21.96
C GLN A 356 -3.05 20.18 20.97
N ASN A 357 -3.68 19.56 19.98
CA ASN A 357 -4.58 20.28 19.08
C ASN A 357 -5.84 20.71 19.84
N ALA A 358 -6.30 21.95 19.61
CA ALA A 358 -7.39 22.54 20.40
C ALA A 358 -8.75 21.87 20.12
N ASP A 359 -9.00 21.50 18.87
CA ASP A 359 -10.13 20.67 18.42
C ASP A 359 -10.16 19.32 19.15
N GLU A 360 -9.06 18.56 19.12
CA GLU A 360 -8.97 17.27 19.81
C GLU A 360 -9.20 17.39 21.33
N ALA A 361 -8.64 18.43 21.95
CA ALA A 361 -8.76 18.64 23.40
C ALA A 361 -10.18 19.02 23.83
N VAL A 362 -10.88 19.84 23.03
CA VAL A 362 -12.28 20.20 23.27
C VAL A 362 -13.21 19.02 23.00
N GLN A 363 -12.98 18.27 21.93
CA GLN A 363 -13.73 17.05 21.64
C GLN A 363 -13.59 16.04 22.77
N PHE A 364 -12.37 15.82 23.26
CA PHE A 364 -12.10 14.97 24.43
C PHE A 364 -12.81 15.45 25.70
N LEU A 365 -12.90 16.77 25.92
CA LEU A 365 -13.66 17.34 27.03
C LEU A 365 -15.16 17.04 26.91
N ALA A 366 -15.74 17.15 25.72
CA ALA A 366 -17.14 16.82 25.48
C ALA A 366 -17.42 15.34 25.75
N GLU A 367 -16.54 14.44 25.31
CA GLU A 367 -16.63 12.99 25.60
C GLU A 367 -16.53 12.69 27.10
N VAL A 368 -15.65 13.39 27.82
CA VAL A 368 -15.51 13.27 29.27
C VAL A 368 -16.76 13.72 30.02
N ALA A 369 -17.45 14.76 29.53
CA ALA A 369 -18.70 15.24 30.11
C ALA A 369 -19.80 14.17 30.04
N VAL A 370 -19.97 13.54 28.87
CA VAL A 370 -20.95 12.47 28.65
C VAL A 370 -20.58 11.19 29.41
N ALA A 371 -19.32 10.75 29.33
CA ALA A 371 -18.86 9.53 29.98
C ALA A 371 -19.03 9.57 31.51
N ARG A 372 -19.06 10.78 32.10
CA ARG A 372 -19.32 10.98 33.53
C ARG A 372 -20.71 10.52 33.96
N ARG A 373 -21.72 10.64 33.08
CA ARG A 373 -23.08 10.14 33.31
C ARG A 373 -23.20 8.62 33.13
N GLY A 374 -22.11 7.94 32.79
CA GLY A 374 -22.12 6.55 32.36
C GLY A 374 -22.72 6.37 30.97
N GLU A 375 -22.82 7.45 30.19
CA GLU A 375 -23.35 7.41 28.84
C GLU A 375 -22.23 7.29 27.80
N VAL A 376 -22.55 6.70 26.66
CA VAL A 376 -21.64 6.60 25.50
C VAL A 376 -22.01 7.67 24.49
N VAL A 377 -21.01 8.34 23.92
CA VAL A 377 -21.23 9.24 22.79
C VAL A 377 -21.36 8.42 21.51
N ALA A 378 -22.49 8.55 20.83
CA ALA A 378 -22.66 8.04 19.46
C ALA A 378 -22.73 9.22 18.49
N GLN A 379 -21.75 9.33 17.60
CA GLN A 379 -21.80 10.29 16.51
C GLN A 379 -22.66 9.70 15.40
N VAL A 380 -23.72 10.41 15.02
CA VAL A 380 -24.68 9.97 14.01
C VAL A 380 -24.66 10.99 12.88
N ASN A 381 -24.22 10.58 11.71
CA ASN A 381 -24.27 11.40 10.52
C ASN A 381 -25.46 10.99 9.65
N ALA A 382 -26.26 11.97 9.25
CA ALA A 382 -27.45 11.78 8.44
C ALA A 382 -27.51 12.82 7.31
N ALA A 383 -28.18 12.48 6.21
CA ALA A 383 -28.33 13.40 5.08
C ALA A 383 -29.19 14.64 5.40
N ALA A 384 -30.06 14.55 6.39
CA ALA A 384 -30.95 15.61 6.84
C ALA A 384 -31.15 15.53 8.37
N GLU A 385 -31.76 16.56 8.96
CA GLU A 385 -32.14 16.53 10.37
C GLU A 385 -33.15 15.39 10.64
N LEU A 386 -32.92 14.67 11.74
CA LEU A 386 -33.83 13.62 12.19
C LEU A 386 -35.02 14.21 12.94
N SER A 387 -36.19 13.61 12.74
CA SER A 387 -37.35 13.89 13.58
C SER A 387 -37.09 13.49 15.04
N ASP A 388 -37.83 14.08 15.99
CA ASP A 388 -37.69 13.74 17.41
C ASP A 388 -38.01 12.25 17.68
N GLU A 389 -38.95 11.67 16.92
CA GLU A 389 -39.29 10.25 16.97
C GLU A 389 -38.11 9.37 16.52
N GLN A 390 -37.46 9.71 15.41
CA GLN A 390 -36.27 9.01 14.92
C GLN A 390 -35.09 9.14 15.88
N ARG A 391 -34.87 10.34 16.44
CA ARG A 391 -33.81 10.56 17.43
C ARG A 391 -34.03 9.69 18.67
N GLY A 392 -35.27 9.63 19.17
CA GLY A 392 -35.66 8.75 20.27
C GLY A 392 -35.40 7.28 19.97
N ARG A 393 -35.81 6.79 18.78
CA ARG A 393 -35.53 5.42 18.33
C ARG A 393 -34.03 5.14 18.27
N VAL A 394 -33.22 5.99 17.64
CA VAL A 394 -31.76 5.82 17.56
C VAL A 394 -31.17 5.65 18.96
N THR A 395 -31.51 6.55 19.89
CA THR A 395 -31.03 6.47 21.28
C THR A 395 -31.42 5.16 21.96
N GLU A 396 -32.67 4.74 21.85
CA GLU A 396 -33.16 3.49 22.46
C GLU A 396 -32.47 2.25 21.87
N VAL A 397 -32.33 2.21 20.54
CA VAL A 397 -31.73 1.09 19.83
C VAL A 397 -30.25 0.96 20.16
N LEU A 398 -29.49 2.07 20.09
CA LEU A 398 -28.08 2.07 20.45
C LEU A 398 -27.89 1.72 21.93
N SER A 399 -28.75 2.22 22.82
CA SER A 399 -28.67 1.88 24.25
C SER A 399 -28.87 0.39 24.50
N ARG A 400 -29.78 -0.25 23.75
CA ARG A 400 -30.00 -1.70 23.80
C ARG A 400 -28.84 -2.49 23.21
N ILE A 401 -28.28 -2.05 22.09
CA ILE A 401 -27.15 -2.74 21.43
C ILE A 401 -25.93 -2.73 22.36
N TYR A 402 -25.59 -1.57 22.90
CA TYR A 402 -24.37 -1.37 23.69
C TYR A 402 -24.54 -1.63 25.19
N GLY A 403 -25.77 -1.77 25.68
CA GLY A 403 -26.06 -2.04 27.09
C GLY A 403 -25.77 -0.87 28.04
N HIS A 404 -25.59 0.33 27.51
CA HIS A 404 -25.32 1.56 28.25
C HIS A 404 -26.22 2.66 27.70
N PRO A 405 -26.63 3.68 28.48
CA PRO A 405 -27.34 4.82 27.90
C PRO A 405 -26.44 5.53 26.89
N VAL A 406 -27.01 6.03 25.79
CA VAL A 406 -26.26 6.63 24.68
C VAL A 406 -26.70 8.07 24.46
N ALA A 407 -25.74 8.99 24.48
CA ALA A 407 -25.93 10.36 24.02
C ALA A 407 -25.68 10.42 22.49
N VAL A 408 -26.75 10.71 21.74
CA VAL A 408 -26.70 10.76 20.27
C VAL A 408 -26.35 12.18 19.83
N GLN A 409 -25.23 12.31 19.12
CA GLN A 409 -24.82 13.56 18.51
C GLN A 409 -25.08 13.54 17.01
N LEU A 410 -26.05 14.35 16.56
CA LEU A 410 -26.42 14.42 15.15
C LEU A 410 -25.57 15.44 14.38
N GLN A 411 -24.98 14.98 13.27
CA GLN A 411 -24.35 15.82 12.27
C GLN A 411 -25.03 15.64 10.92
N VAL A 412 -25.44 16.75 10.30
CA VAL A 412 -26.06 16.72 8.97
C VAL A 412 -24.97 16.78 7.90
N ASP A 413 -24.91 15.78 7.05
CA ASP A 413 -24.00 15.67 5.92
C ASP A 413 -24.75 15.21 4.67
N ALA A 414 -24.98 16.16 3.75
CA ALA A 414 -25.71 15.92 2.51
C ALA A 414 -24.98 14.96 1.55
N GLU A 415 -23.68 14.70 1.73
CA GLU A 415 -22.92 13.79 0.86
C GLU A 415 -23.31 12.31 1.07
N LEU A 416 -23.93 11.98 2.21
CA LEU A 416 -24.35 10.61 2.54
C LEU A 416 -25.53 10.11 1.68
N LEU A 417 -26.25 11.02 1.02
CA LEU A 417 -27.45 10.80 0.20
C LEU A 417 -28.67 10.24 0.96
N GLY A 418 -28.47 9.42 1.99
CA GLY A 418 -29.52 8.89 2.86
C GLY A 418 -29.01 7.75 3.74
N GLY A 419 -29.85 7.30 4.68
CA GLY A 419 -29.45 6.35 5.72
C GLY A 419 -28.72 7.05 6.87
N LEU A 420 -28.00 6.27 7.68
CA LEU A 420 -27.25 6.75 8.84
C LEU A 420 -25.84 6.17 8.81
N LEU A 421 -24.86 6.97 9.20
CA LEU A 421 -23.53 6.53 9.59
C LEU A 421 -23.40 6.74 11.09
N ILE A 422 -23.21 5.66 11.85
CA ILE A 422 -23.13 5.72 13.31
C ILE A 422 -21.73 5.32 13.73
N SER A 423 -21.05 6.17 14.49
CA SER A 423 -19.73 5.89 15.05
C SER A 423 -19.81 5.92 16.57
N VAL A 424 -19.43 4.82 17.21
CA VAL A 424 -19.40 4.67 18.67
C VAL A 424 -18.04 4.13 19.07
N ALA A 425 -17.24 4.95 19.76
CA ALA A 425 -15.84 4.64 20.06
C ALA A 425 -15.06 4.24 18.78
N ASP A 426 -14.58 2.99 18.72
CA ASP A 426 -13.82 2.45 17.59
C ASP A 426 -14.69 1.66 16.58
N GLU A 427 -16.01 1.58 16.83
CA GLU A 427 -16.95 0.87 15.97
C GLU A 427 -17.72 1.83 15.06
N VAL A 428 -17.85 1.45 13.79
CA VAL A 428 -18.62 2.20 12.79
C VAL A 428 -19.67 1.28 12.19
N ILE A 429 -20.93 1.69 12.29
CA ILE A 429 -22.07 1.05 11.66
C ILE A 429 -22.52 1.94 10.50
N ASP A 430 -22.22 1.50 9.28
CA ASP A 430 -22.50 2.27 8.07
C ASP A 430 -23.74 1.72 7.33
N GLY A 431 -24.80 2.53 7.34
CA GLY A 431 -26.05 2.31 6.63
C GLY A 431 -26.26 3.21 5.43
N THR A 432 -25.25 3.96 5.00
CA THR A 432 -25.42 5.07 4.06
C THR A 432 -25.54 4.61 2.62
N LEU A 433 -26.31 5.36 1.83
CA LEU A 433 -26.48 5.09 0.41
C LEU A 433 -25.21 5.40 -0.39
N SER A 434 -24.44 6.41 0.02
CA SER A 434 -23.12 6.72 -0.56
C SER A 434 -22.16 5.53 -0.44
N SER A 435 -22.05 4.92 0.73
CA SER A 435 -21.20 3.74 0.95
C SER A 435 -21.70 2.51 0.20
N ARG A 436 -23.02 2.30 0.11
CA ARG A 436 -23.59 1.22 -0.72
C ARG A 436 -23.30 1.41 -2.20
N LEU A 437 -23.32 2.64 -2.72
CA LEU A 437 -22.93 2.94 -4.09
C LEU A 437 -21.43 2.71 -4.33
N ALA A 438 -20.58 3.16 -3.41
CA ALA A 438 -19.14 2.91 -3.47
C ALA A 438 -18.81 1.41 -3.43
N ALA A 439 -19.51 0.64 -2.57
CA ALA A 439 -19.38 -0.81 -2.53
C ALA A 439 -19.83 -1.49 -3.83
N ALA A 440 -20.90 -0.98 -4.47
CA ALA A 440 -21.35 -1.49 -5.77
C ALA A 440 -20.35 -1.20 -6.90
N GLU A 441 -19.71 -0.03 -6.88
CA GLU A 441 -18.64 0.33 -7.83
C GLU A 441 -17.39 -0.55 -7.64
N ALA A 442 -16.98 -0.78 -6.39
CA ALA A 442 -15.82 -1.62 -6.07
C ALA A 442 -16.02 -3.12 -6.39
N GLN A 443 -17.27 -3.58 -6.48
CA GLN A 443 -17.60 -4.96 -6.85
C GLN A 443 -17.69 -5.18 -8.37
N LEU A 444 -17.46 -4.15 -9.18
CA LEU A 444 -17.46 -4.29 -10.63
C LEU A 444 -16.32 -5.23 -11.08
N PRO A 445 -16.59 -6.14 -12.03
CA PRO A 445 -15.59 -7.08 -12.51
C PRO A 445 -14.46 -6.37 -13.27
N ASP A 446 -13.22 -6.76 -12.98
CA ASP A 446 -11.99 -6.36 -13.70
C ASP A 446 -11.99 -6.73 -15.20
#